data_AF-A0A2N2Q9W8-F1
#
_entry.id   AF-A0A2N2Q9W8-F1
#
_cell.length_a   1.000
_cell.length_b   1.000
_cell.length_c   1.000
_cell.angle_alpha   90.00
_cell.angle_beta   90.00
_cell.angle_gamma   90.00
#
_symmetry.space_group_name_H-M   'P 1'
#
loop_
_entity.id
_entity.type
_entity.pdbx_description
1 polymer ?
#
loop_
_entity_poly.entity_id
_entity_poly.type
_entity_poly.pdbx_seq_one_letter_code
_entity_poly.pdbx_strand_id
1 'polypeptide(L)' 'MRRLKDETLSIRTSADVKQLLRMAAERERRSIASMVEVLILAYAQQHGLEADATPADESKNNKDNDGAN' A
#
# COMPACT_ATOMS: atom_id res chain seq x y z
N MET A 1 -7.01 -4.75 12.01
CA MET A 1 -5.69 -5.37 12.29
C MET A 1 -4.61 -4.50 11.70
N ARG A 2 -3.50 -4.22 12.40
CA ARG A 2 -2.32 -3.60 11.78
C ARG A 2 -1.87 -4.53 10.65
N ARG A 3 -1.95 -4.10 9.39
CA ARG A 3 -1.25 -4.78 8.29
C ARG A 3 0.24 -4.73 8.67
N LEU A 4 0.80 -5.85 9.12
CA LEU A 4 2.22 -5.89 9.38
C LEU A 4 2.95 -5.86 8.03
N LYS A 5 4.12 -5.21 8.03
CA LYS A 5 4.95 -5.03 6.83
C LYS A 5 5.75 -6.32 6.62
N ASP A 6 5.07 -7.36 6.16
CA ASP A 6 5.61 -8.73 6.13
C ASP A 6 6.16 -9.12 4.75
N GLU A 7 5.96 -8.27 3.75
CA GLU A 7 6.38 -8.52 2.37
C GLU A 7 7.69 -7.80 2.04
N THR A 8 8.63 -8.53 1.42
CA THR A 8 9.91 -7.97 0.98
C THR A 8 9.84 -7.57 -0.49
N LEU A 9 10.16 -6.31 -0.78
CA LEU A 9 10.23 -5.76 -2.14
C LEU A 9 11.69 -5.58 -2.57
N SER A 10 12.15 -6.36 -3.57
CA SER A 10 13.50 -6.25 -4.15
C SER A 10 13.43 -5.58 -5.53
N ILE A 11 14.14 -4.45 -5.70
CA ILE A 11 14.09 -3.63 -6.92
C ILE A 11 15.51 -3.39 -7.45
N ARG A 12 15.73 -3.62 -8.74
CA ARG A 12 16.90 -3.13 -9.47
C ARG A 12 16.53 -1.83 -10.17
N THR A 13 17.36 -0.81 -10.01
CA THR A 13 17.13 0.53 -10.56
C THR A 13 18.47 1.21 -10.86
N SER A 14 18.44 2.40 -11.46
CA SER A 14 19.64 3.19 -11.74
C SER A 14 20.27 3.74 -10.45
N ALA A 15 21.56 4.10 -10.53
CA ALA A 15 22.27 4.71 -9.41
C ALA A 15 21.61 6.03 -8.97
N ASP A 16 21.15 6.83 -9.93
CA ASP A 16 20.52 8.13 -9.68
C ASP A 16 19.23 7.99 -8.86
N VAL A 17 18.37 7.03 -9.21
CA VAL A 17 17.11 6.78 -8.46
C VAL A 17 17.43 6.38 -7.02
N LYS A 18 18.44 5.53 -6.81
CA LYS A 18 18.87 5.13 -5.47
C LYS A 18 19.37 6.32 -4.65
N GLN A 19 20.10 7.24 -5.27
CA GLN A 19 20.62 8.44 -4.60
C GLN A 19 19.50 9.42 -4.26
N LEU A 20 18.61 9.72 -5.20
CA LEU A 20 17.47 10.62 -4.98
C LEU A 20 16.54 10.09 -3.88
N LEU A 21 16.25 8.78 -3.89
CA LEU A 21 15.44 8.15 -2.87
C LEU A 21 16.04 8.28 -1.47
N ARG A 22 17.36 8.11 -1.34
CA ARG A 22 18.08 8.30 -0.08
C ARG A 22 17.99 9.76 0.40
N MET A 23 18.25 10.72 -0.48
CA MET A 23 18.18 12.14 -0.15
C MET A 23 16.78 12.56 0.32
N ALA A 24 15.74 12.05 -0.33
CA ALA A 24 14.35 12.27 0.08
C ALA A 24 14.08 11.68 1.48
N ALA A 25 14.50 10.43 1.72
CA ALA A 25 14.34 9.76 3.00
C ALA A 25 15.05 10.51 4.15
N GLU A 26 16.27 10.97 3.92
CA GLU A 26 17.05 11.77 4.88
C GLU A 26 16.38 13.11 5.18
N ARG A 27 15.90 13.81 4.15
CA ARG A 27 15.19 15.09 4.29
C ARG A 27 13.95 14.98 5.19
N GLU A 28 13.21 13.87 5.08
CA GLU A 28 12.00 13.62 5.86
C GLU A 28 12.23 12.79 7.13
N ARG A 29 13.50 12.52 7.48
CA ARG A 29 13.92 11.73 8.66
C ARG A 29 13.21 10.39 8.77
N ARG A 30 13.06 9.68 7.64
CA ARG A 30 12.45 8.35 7.59
C ARG A 30 13.35 7.34 6.90
N SER A 31 13.08 6.05 7.10
CA SER A 31 13.79 4.99 6.40
C SER A 31 13.48 5.00 4.90
N ILE A 32 14.38 4.43 4.09
CA ILE A 32 14.16 4.25 2.65
C ILE A 32 12.88 3.46 2.37
N ALA A 33 12.64 2.37 3.12
CA ALA A 33 11.41 1.58 2.98
C ALA A 33 10.14 2.42 3.22
N SER A 34 10.13 3.22 4.28
CA SER A 34 9.01 4.12 4.56
C SER A 34 8.86 5.22 3.49
N MET A 35 9.96 5.69 2.91
CA MET A 35 9.90 6.65 1.81
C MET A 35 9.31 6.04 0.55
N VAL A 36 9.68 4.79 0.22
CA VAL A 36 9.10 4.06 -0.92
C VAL A 36 7.58 3.91 -0.77
N GLU A 37 7.08 3.55 0.42
CA GLU A 37 5.63 3.49 0.67
C GLU A 37 4.94 4.83 0.40
N VAL A 38 5.50 5.93 0.91
CA VAL A 38 4.93 7.28 0.71
C VAL A 38 4.88 7.66 -0.77
N LEU A 39 5.96 7.41 -1.51
CA LEU A 39 6.02 7.70 -2.94
C LEU A 39 5.01 6.87 -3.73
N ILE A 40 4.87 5.58 -3.42
CA ILE A 40 3.90 4.68 -4.07
C ILE A 40 2.47 5.13 -3.76
N LEU A 41 2.16 5.43 -2.49
CA LEU A 41 0.82 5.86 -2.09
C LEU A 41 0.45 7.21 -2.71
N ALA A 42 1.40 8.16 -2.76
CA ALA A 42 1.18 9.45 -3.40
C ALA A 42 0.91 9.29 -4.90
N TYR A 43 1.68 8.44 -5.58
CA TYR A 43 1.44 8.11 -6.99
C TYR A 43 0.06 7.46 -7.18
N ALA A 44 -0.28 6.46 -6.37
CA ALA A 44 -1.56 5.79 -6.43
C ALA A 44 -2.74 6.76 -6.25
N GLN A 45 -2.67 7.64 -5.25
CA GLN A 45 -3.69 8.65 -5.01
C GLN A 45 -3.83 9.63 -6.18
N GLN A 46 -2.72 10.09 -6.76
CA GLN A 46 -2.73 10.99 -7.92
C GLN A 46 -3.33 10.35 -9.17
N HIS A 47 -3.23 9.03 -9.29
CA HIS A 47 -3.68 8.26 -10.44
C HIS A 47 -4.97 7.47 -10.21
N GLY A 48 -5.60 7.59 -9.03
CA GLY A 48 -6.81 6.85 -8.68
C GLY A 48 -6.62 5.33 -8.60
N LEU A 49 -5.41 4.87 -8.27
CA LEU A 49 -5.12 3.45 -8.08
C LEU A 49 -5.53 3.04 -6.66
N GLU A 50 -6.41 2.06 -6.56
CA GLU A 50 -6.78 1.43 -5.29
C GLU A 50 -6.15 0.05 -5.22
N ALA A 51 -5.50 -0.26 -4.09
CA ALA A 51 -5.07 -1.63 -3.84
C ALA A 51 -6.32 -2.43 -3.48
N ASP A 52 -6.73 -3.37 -4.34
CA ASP A 52 -7.85 -4.27 -4.06
C ASP A 52 -7.61 -4.95 -2.71
N ALA A 53 -8.34 -4.50 -1.70
CA ALA A 53 -8.37 -5.15 -0.41
C ALA A 53 -9.29 -6.37 -0.53
N THR A 54 -8.82 -7.44 -1.15
CA THR A 54 -9.34 -8.77 -0.89
C THR A 54 -8.34 -9.54 -0.04
N PRO A 55 -8.29 -9.29 1.29
CA PRO A 55 -8.09 -10.44 2.16
C PRO A 55 -9.32 -11.33 2.00
N ALA A 56 -9.12 -12.63 1.88
CA ALA A 56 -10.18 -13.61 1.99
C ALA A 56 -11.01 -13.34 3.26
N ASP A 57 -12.21 -12.79 3.08
CA ASP A 57 -13.29 -12.83 4.05
C ASP A 57 -14.55 -13.25 3.28
N GLU A 58 -14.54 -14.53 2.88
CA GLU A 58 -15.75 -15.27 2.56
C GLU A 58 -16.57 -15.43 3.85
N SER A 59 -17.30 -14.39 4.26
CA SER A 59 -18.36 -14.53 5.28
C SER A 59 -19.28 -13.32 5.30
N LYS A 60 -20.26 -13.32 4.38
CA LYS A 60 -21.72 -13.19 4.63
C LYS A 60 -22.46 -12.75 3.38
N ASN A 61 -22.64 -13.71 2.46
CA ASN A 61 -23.88 -13.83 1.70
C ASN A 61 -24.64 -14.94 2.46
N ASN A 62 -25.74 -14.70 3.17
CA ASN A 62 -27.01 -14.35 2.59
C ASN A 62 -27.88 -13.58 3.61
N LYS A 63 -28.48 -12.50 3.12
CA LYS A 63 -29.58 -11.79 3.75
C LYS A 63 -30.83 -12.21 2.97
N ASP A 64 -31.49 -13.29 3.39
CA ASP A 64 -32.88 -13.49 3.00
C ASP A 64 -33.74 -12.60 3.90
N ASN A 65 -34.29 -11.57 3.26
CA ASN A 65 -35.15 -10.55 3.84
C ASN A 65 -36.53 -11.10 4.25
N ASP A 66 -37.06 -10.46 5.29
CA ASP A 66 -38.45 -10.03 5.51
C ASP A 66 -39.58 -10.59 4.63
N GLY A 67 -40.68 -10.95 5.30
CA GLY A 67 -41.98 -11.06 4.66
C GLY A 67 -43.08 -11.46 5.61
N ALA A 68 -43.77 -10.46 6.16
CA ALA A 68 -44.98 -10.59 6.96
C ALA A 68 -46.09 -11.40 6.27
N ASN A 69 -46.74 -12.32 7.01
CA ASN A 69 -48.18 -12.33 7.28
C ASN A 69 -48.49 -13.37 8.38
#